data_AF-A0A9J6GTV4-F1
#
_entry.id   AF-A0A9J6GTV4-F1
#
_cell.length_a   1.000
_cell.length_b   1.000
_cell.length_c   1.000
_cell.angle_alpha   90.00
_cell.angle_beta   90.00
_cell.angle_gamma   90.00
#
_symmetry.space_group_name_H-M   'P 1'
#
loop_
_entity.id
_entity.type
_entity.pdbx_description
1 polymer ?
#
loop_
_entity_poly.entity_id
_entity_poly.type
_entity_poly.pdbx_seq_one_letter_code
_entity_poly.pdbx_strand_id
1 'polypeptide(L)'
;MFSEEFVAKQVPLVSETVQATKAIVTFLKQSGLASQLKQAVRQEVPTRSNSKVSMLKSVCSEFEKIEALLESRNNDIMEGVNKSTLNDLIEILQPFKHASDTLEEENTQHFLWSCSMLPS
;
A
#
# COMPACT_ATOMS: atom_id res chain seq x y z
N MET A 1 14.12 -6.01 9.48
CA MET A 1 13.21 -5.00 8.91
C MET A 1 13.95 -3.68 8.92
N PHE A 2 14.12 -3.00 7.79
CA PHE A 2 14.77 -1.68 7.78
C PHE A 2 13.94 -0.73 8.66
N SER A 3 14.57 0.00 9.58
CA SER A 3 13.85 0.95 10.44
C SER A 3 13.31 2.09 9.59
N GLU A 4 12.09 2.57 9.89
CA GLU A 4 11.52 3.73 9.17
C GLU A 4 12.44 4.95 9.26
N GLU A 5 13.15 5.12 10.38
CA GLU A 5 14.19 6.13 10.57
C GLU A 5 15.36 6.00 9.59
N PHE A 6 15.77 4.77 9.25
CA PHE A 6 16.83 4.54 8.27
C PHE A 6 16.39 4.93 6.86
N VAL A 7 15.15 4.58 6.48
CA VAL A 7 14.59 4.94 5.16
C VAL A 7 14.40 6.45 5.06
N ALA A 8 13.86 7.09 6.09
CA ALA A 8 13.70 8.54 6.13
C ALA A 8 15.03 9.28 5.98
N LYS A 9 16.12 8.73 6.53
CA LYS A 9 17.46 9.33 6.45
C LYS A 9 18.14 9.11 5.10
N GLN A 10 18.01 7.93 4.51
CA GLN A 10 18.76 7.56 3.30
C GLN A 10 18.00 7.86 2.01
N VAL A 11 16.68 7.76 2.05
CA VAL A 11 15.81 7.95 0.88
C VAL A 11 14.57 8.76 1.27
N PRO A 12 14.75 10.05 1.61
CA PRO A 12 13.69 10.90 2.17
C PRO A 12 12.46 10.99 1.25
N LEU A 13 12.67 11.13 -0.06
CA LEU A 13 11.59 11.16 -1.06
C LEU A 13 10.65 9.94 -0.98
N VAL A 14 11.22 8.75 -0.76
CA VAL A 14 10.43 7.51 -0.65
C VAL A 14 9.64 7.51 0.66
N SER A 15 10.28 7.93 1.75
CA SER A 15 9.60 8.05 3.04
C SER A 15 8.44 9.06 2.97
N GLU A 16 8.67 10.24 2.40
CA GLU A 16 7.67 11.29 2.20
C GLU A 16 6.49 10.80 1.35
N THR A 17 6.78 10.14 0.22
CA THR A 17 5.75 9.58 -0.66
C THR A 17 4.87 8.56 0.07
N VAL A 18 5.47 7.68 0.88
CA VAL A 18 4.74 6.68 1.66
C VAL A 18 3.87 7.35 2.74
N GLN A 19 4.39 8.34 3.46
CA GLN A 19 3.64 9.06 4.49
C GLN A 19 2.49 9.88 3.89
N ALA A 20 2.73 10.58 2.77
CA ALA A 20 1.70 11.33 2.07
C ALA A 20 0.57 10.41 1.57
N THR A 21 0.93 9.26 0.98
CA THR A 21 -0.06 8.23 0.59
C THR A 21 -0.90 7.77 1.78
N LYS A 22 -0.26 7.54 2.94
CA LYS A 22 -0.95 7.13 4.17
C LYS A 22 -1.90 8.22 4.68
N ALA A 23 -1.50 9.48 4.61
CA ALA A 23 -2.34 10.63 4.96
C ALA A 23 -3.57 10.72 4.06
N ILE A 24 -3.41 10.56 2.74
CA ILE A 24 -4.51 10.52 1.76
C ILE A 24 -5.51 9.42 2.11
N VAL A 25 -5.05 8.19 2.33
CA VAL A 25 -5.95 7.06 2.66
C VAL A 25 -6.69 7.31 3.98
N THR A 26 -6.00 7.87 4.97
CA THR A 26 -6.60 8.19 6.27
C THR A 26 -7.71 9.22 6.12
N PHE A 27 -7.43 10.31 5.40
CA PHE A 27 -8.40 11.37 5.13
C PHE A 27 -9.62 10.83 4.38
N LEU A 28 -9.43 10.12 3.26
CA LEU A 28 -10.50 9.59 2.44
C LEU A 28 -11.46 8.69 3.22
N LYS A 29 -10.93 7.88 4.15
CA LYS A 29 -11.75 7.02 5.02
C LYS A 29 -12.50 7.83 6.08
N GLN A 30 -11.81 8.75 6.75
CA GLN A 30 -12.42 9.57 7.80
C GLN A 30 -13.52 10.49 7.25
N SER A 31 -13.36 10.99 6.03
CA SER A 31 -14.31 11.88 5.38
C SER A 31 -15.44 11.15 4.62
N GLY A 32 -15.49 9.81 4.67
CA GLY A 32 -16.44 8.99 3.94
C GLY A 32 -16.28 9.00 2.40
N LEU A 33 -15.25 9.66 1.88
CA LEU A 33 -14.99 9.81 0.44
C LEU A 33 -14.54 8.52 -0.23
N ALA A 34 -13.97 7.59 0.54
CA ALA A 34 -13.56 6.29 0.03
C ALA A 34 -14.70 5.53 -0.67
N SER A 35 -15.95 5.78 -0.28
CA SER A 35 -17.15 5.19 -0.91
C SER A 35 -17.41 5.67 -2.35
N GLN A 36 -16.81 6.80 -2.74
CA GLN A 36 -17.00 7.40 -4.06
C GLN A 36 -15.97 6.89 -5.07
N LEU A 37 -14.94 6.17 -4.64
CA LEU A 37 -13.91 5.59 -5.50
C LEU A 37 -14.40 4.30 -6.16
N LYS A 38 -13.90 4.00 -7.36
CA LYS A 38 -14.29 2.78 -8.06
C LYS A 38 -13.64 1.56 -7.40
N GLN A 39 -12.39 1.70 -6.97
CA GLN A 39 -11.69 0.75 -6.13
C GLN A 39 -11.49 1.31 -4.72
N ALA A 40 -11.69 0.46 -3.71
CA ALA A 40 -11.49 0.85 -2.32
C ALA A 40 -9.99 1.08 -2.03
N VAL A 41 -9.67 2.26 -1.49
CA VAL A 41 -8.34 2.55 -0.97
C VAL A 41 -8.02 1.65 0.23
N ARG A 42 -6.84 1.05 0.22
CA ARG A 42 -6.38 0.11 1.23
C ARG A 42 -5.49 0.83 2.22
N GLN A 43 -5.73 0.60 3.50
CA GLN A 43 -4.85 1.09 4.55
C GLN A 43 -3.75 0.08 4.79
N GLU A 44 -2.57 0.58 5.12
CA GLU A 44 -1.47 -0.25 5.57
C GLU A 44 -1.83 -0.99 6.87
N VAL A 45 -1.40 -2.24 6.98
CA VAL A 45 -1.54 -3.09 8.16
C VAL A 45 -0.12 -3.49 8.60
N PRO A 46 0.37 -2.98 9.74
CA PRO A 46 1.78 -3.14 10.14
C PRO A 46 2.27 -4.58 10.23
N THR A 47 1.39 -5.52 10.56
CA THR A 47 1.71 -6.95 10.71
C THR A 47 1.71 -7.72 9.39
N ARG A 48 1.23 -7.11 8.29
CA ARG A 48 1.23 -7.71 6.95
C ARG A 48 2.19 -6.93 6.06
N SER A 49 3.38 -7.49 5.85
CA SER A 49 4.49 -6.88 5.09
C SER A 49 4.03 -6.30 3.73
N ASN A 50 3.10 -6.99 3.06
CA ASN A 50 2.62 -6.63 1.72
C ASN A 50 1.53 -5.53 1.69
N SER A 51 1.14 -5.01 2.85
CA SER A 51 0.08 -4.00 2.96
C SER A 51 0.51 -2.63 2.46
N LYS A 52 1.79 -2.27 2.58
CA LYS A 52 2.35 -1.00 2.06
C LYS A 52 2.27 -0.94 0.54
N VAL A 53 2.68 -2.00 -0.16
CA VAL A 53 2.56 -2.11 -1.63
C VAL A 53 1.10 -2.09 -2.06
N SER A 54 0.22 -2.77 -1.30
CA SER A 54 -1.21 -2.80 -1.59
C SER A 54 -1.87 -1.42 -1.42
N MET A 55 -1.43 -0.62 -0.45
CA MET A 55 -1.87 0.76 -0.23
C MET A 55 -1.45 1.64 -1.41
N LEU A 56 -0.15 1.65 -1.74
CA LEU A 56 0.40 2.44 -2.85
C LEU A 56 -0.35 2.16 -4.17
N LYS A 57 -0.56 0.87 -4.49
CA LYS A 57 -1.33 0.45 -5.67
C LYS A 57 -2.76 0.98 -5.68
N SER A 58 -3.45 0.91 -4.54
CA SER A 58 -4.86 1.34 -4.45
C SER A 58 -5.04 2.84 -4.59
N VAL A 59 -4.04 3.65 -4.19
CA VAL A 59 -4.05 5.08 -4.42
C VAL A 59 -3.68 5.39 -5.86
N CYS A 60 -2.66 4.72 -6.42
CA CYS A 60 -2.25 4.94 -7.80
C CYS A 60 -3.35 4.61 -8.83
N SER A 61 -4.14 3.56 -8.58
CA SER A 61 -5.22 3.15 -9.50
C SER A 61 -6.40 4.12 -9.56
N GLU A 62 -6.57 4.97 -8.54
CA GLU A 62 -7.64 5.96 -8.45
C GLU A 62 -7.10 7.40 -8.43
N PHE A 63 -5.82 7.60 -8.79
CA PHE A 63 -5.08 8.84 -8.56
C PHE A 63 -5.82 10.09 -9.07
N GLU A 64 -6.21 10.12 -10.35
CA GLU A 64 -6.90 11.24 -10.97
C GLU A 64 -8.27 11.52 -10.33
N LYS A 65 -8.95 10.47 -9.87
CA LYS A 65 -10.25 10.61 -9.22
C LYS A 65 -10.11 11.16 -7.80
N ILE A 66 -9.08 10.71 -7.08
CA ILE A 66 -8.74 11.20 -5.75
C ILE A 66 -8.37 12.69 -5.85
N GLU A 67 -7.53 13.06 -6.82
CA GLU A 67 -7.15 14.44 -7.10
C GLU A 67 -8.37 15.33 -7.34
N ALA A 68 -9.22 14.97 -8.30
CA ALA A 68 -10.44 15.73 -8.60
C ALA A 68 -11.41 15.86 -7.40
N LEU A 69 -11.56 14.79 -6.60
CA LEU A 69 -12.40 14.83 -5.39
C LEU A 69 -11.87 15.79 -4.33
N LEU A 70 -10.55 15.89 -4.20
CA LEU A 70 -9.90 16.73 -3.19
C LEU A 70 -9.83 18.18 -3.64
N GLU A 71 -9.52 18.44 -4.91
CA GLU A 71 -9.61 19.77 -5.53
C GLU A 71 -11.00 20.37 -5.38
N SER A 72 -12.07 19.57 -5.61
CA SER A 72 -13.45 20.02 -5.44
C SER A 72 -13.81 20.47 -4.01
N ARG A 73 -12.96 20.17 -3.03
CA ARG A 73 -13.10 20.52 -1.61
C ARG A 73 -12.05 21.53 -1.14
N ASN A 74 -11.27 22.13 -2.04
CA ASN A 74 -10.12 22.97 -1.71
C ASN A 74 -9.17 22.26 -0.72
N ASN A 75 -8.86 20.99 -0.98
CA ASN A 75 -7.98 20.19 -0.14
C ASN A 75 -6.72 19.80 -0.91
N ASP A 76 -5.58 20.32 -0.44
CA ASP A 76 -4.30 20.20 -1.11
C ASP A 76 -3.47 19.00 -0.61
N ILE A 77 -4.09 17.99 0.03
CA ILE A 77 -3.36 16.82 0.58
C ILE A 77 -2.65 15.96 -0.48
N MET A 78 -2.98 16.15 -1.77
CA MET A 78 -2.28 15.54 -2.91
C MET A 78 -1.05 16.36 -3.35
N GLU A 79 -0.92 17.60 -2.89
CA GLU A 79 0.21 18.46 -3.20
C GLU A 79 1.50 17.81 -2.70
N GLY A 80 2.44 17.57 -3.62
CA GLY A 80 3.69 16.87 -3.35
C GLY A 80 3.65 15.35 -3.57
N VAL A 81 2.51 14.75 -3.91
CA VAL A 81 2.45 13.33 -4.31
C VAL A 81 2.59 13.22 -5.82
N ASN A 82 3.73 12.71 -6.28
CA ASN A 82 3.99 12.49 -7.69
C ASN A 82 3.54 11.08 -8.12
N LYS A 83 2.62 10.99 -9.09
CA LYS A 83 2.13 9.71 -9.61
C LYS A 83 3.24 8.83 -10.21
N SER A 84 4.23 9.42 -10.88
CA SER A 84 5.38 8.69 -11.42
C SER A 84 6.19 8.04 -10.29
N THR A 85 6.52 8.79 -9.24
CA THR A 85 7.23 8.25 -8.07
C THR A 85 6.45 7.15 -7.39
N LEU A 86 5.11 7.27 -7.33
CA LEU A 86 4.24 6.24 -6.80
C LEU A 86 4.29 4.95 -7.65
N ASN A 87 4.30 5.09 -8.98
CA ASN A 87 4.46 3.96 -9.91
C ASN A 87 5.84 3.32 -9.80
N ASP A 88 6.92 4.09 -9.77
CA ASP A 88 8.28 3.57 -9.65
C ASP A 88 8.44 2.73 -8.37
N LEU A 89 7.88 3.20 -7.26
CA LEU A 89 7.86 2.45 -6.01
C LEU A 89 7.06 1.15 -6.10
N ILE A 90 5.91 1.18 -6.79
CA ILE A 90 5.11 -0.02 -7.02
C ILE A 90 5.90 -1.03 -7.85
N GLU A 91 6.54 -0.59 -8.93
CA GLU A 91 7.33 -1.45 -9.82
C GLU A 91 8.51 -2.10 -9.11
N ILE A 92 9.24 -1.33 -8.29
CA ILE A 92 10.37 -1.86 -7.50
C ILE A 92 9.88 -2.87 -6.46
N LEU A 93 8.78 -2.61 -5.77
CA LEU A 93 8.33 -3.43 -4.64
C LEU A 93 7.48 -4.64 -5.04
N GLN A 94 6.89 -4.62 -6.25
CA GLN A 94 5.98 -5.66 -6.71
C GLN A 94 6.62 -7.06 -6.85
N PRO A 95 7.85 -7.22 -7.36
CA PRO A 95 8.53 -8.52 -7.40
C PRO A 95 8.72 -9.11 -6.00
N PHE A 96 9.11 -8.29 -5.01
CA PHE A 96 9.28 -8.73 -3.64
C PHE A 96 7.96 -9.18 -3.02
N LYS A 97 6.88 -8.43 -3.26
CA LYS A 97 5.53 -8.84 -2.85
C LYS A 97 5.18 -10.22 -3.44
N HIS A 98 5.40 -10.41 -4.73
CA HIS A 98 5.06 -11.67 -5.39
C HIS A 98 5.87 -12.83 -4.82
N ALA A 99 7.19 -12.68 -4.66
CA ALA A 99 8.03 -13.69 -4.05
C ALA A 99 7.59 -14.01 -2.61
N SER A 100 7.24 -13.00 -1.80
CA SER A 100 6.72 -13.22 -0.45
C SER A 100 5.38 -13.94 -0.45
N ASP A 101 4.43 -13.58 -1.33
CA ASP A 101 3.15 -14.27 -1.43
C ASP A 101 3.35 -15.75 -1.83
N THR A 102 4.24 -16.04 -2.80
CA THR A 102 4.56 -17.41 -3.22
C THR A 102 5.15 -18.24 -2.08
N LEU A 103 6.08 -17.67 -1.31
CA LEU A 103 6.66 -18.36 -0.15
C LEU A 103 5.63 -18.58 0.97
N GLU A 104 4.70 -17.65 1.19
CA GLU A 104 3.59 -17.83 2.14
C GLU A 104 2.64 -18.95 1.67
N GLU A 105 2.35 -19.03 0.38
CA GLU A 105 1.50 -20.08 -0.22
C GLU A 105 2.15 -21.47 -0.10
N GLU A 106 3.44 -21.60 -0.43
CA GLU A 106 4.18 -22.86 -0.29
C GLU A 106 4.20 -23.36 1.16
N ASN A 107 4.47 -22.47 2.12
CA ASN A 107 4.43 -22.79 3.54
C ASN A 107 3.05 -23.27 4.00
N THR A 108 1.99 -22.61 3.50
CA THR A 108 0.61 -22.96 3.82
C THR A 108 0.24 -24.33 3.25
N GLN A 109 0.63 -24.61 1.99
CA GLN A 109 0.39 -25.92 1.37
C GLN A 109 1.15 -27.05 2.07
N HIS A 110 2.41 -26.83 2.44
CA HIS A 110 3.19 -27.79 3.22
C HIS A 110 2.55 -28.07 4.58
N PHE A 111 2.06 -27.04 5.27
CA PHE A 111 1.36 -27.18 6.55
C PHE A 111 0.06 -28.00 6.39
N LEU A 112 -0.78 -27.69 5.40
CA LEU A 112 -2.02 -28.42 5.14
C LEU A 112 -1.76 -29.90 4.79
N TRP A 113 -0.73 -30.19 4.01
CA TRP A 113 -0.32 -31.55 3.70
C TRP A 113 0.12 -32.30 4.98
N SER A 114 0.91 -31.66 5.84
CA SER A 114 1.37 -32.27 7.10
C SER A 114 0.22 -32.57 8.07
N CYS A 115 -0.81 -31.73 8.13
CA CYS A 115 -1.99 -31.96 8.97
C CYS A 115 -2.90 -33.08 8.44
N SER A 116 -2.97 -33.27 7.12
CA SER A 116 -3.76 -34.34 6.50
C SER A 116 -3.16 -35.75 6.64
N MET A 117 -1.91 -35.85 7.09
CA MET A 117 -1.16 -37.10 7.29
C MET A 117 -1.13 -37.58 8.75
N LEU A 118 -1.74 -36.86 9.70
CA LEU A 118 -1.83 -37.30 11.09
C LEU A 118 -2.90 -38.41 11.20
N PRO A 119 -2.55 -39.62 11.69
CA PRO A 119 -3.54 -40.67 11.89
C PRO A 119 -4.51 -40.25 13.00
N SER A 120 -5.80 -40.45 12.73
CA SER A 120 -6.94 -40.23 13.62
C SER A 120 -6.88 -41.06 14.89
#